data_AF-A0A7S1KGW2-F1
#
_entry.id   AF-A0A7S1KGW2-F1
#
_cell.length_a   1.000
_cell.length_b   1.000
_cell.length_c   1.000
_cell.angle_alpha   90.00
_cell.angle_beta   90.00
_cell.angle_gamma   90.00
#
_symmetry.space_group_name_H-M   'P 1'
#
loop_
_entity.id
_entity.type
_entity.pdbx_description
1 polymer ?
#
loop_
_entity_poly.entity_id
_entity_poly.type
_entity_poly.pdbx_seq_one_letter_code
_entity_poly.pdbx_strand_id
1 'polypeptide(L)'
;GGDSRVGGHHGPAGTTGAGDAFGSQPDPLTDGCWWYRDRDKEVQGPWTAHRMKLGVQHRCILRETDVAFSPTHPSPSRFAKLQQIYPNGRYFESRPAWLP
;
A
#
# COMPACT_ATOMS: atom_id res chain seq x y z
N GLY A 1 2.83 63.03 19.55
CA GLY A 1 2.06 62.12 18.70
C GLY A 1 2.86 60.86 18.55
N GLY A 2 2.37 59.76 19.08
CA GLY A 2 2.98 58.45 18.90
C GLY A 2 2.22 57.67 17.86
N ASP A 3 2.92 56.78 17.17
CA ASP A 3 2.48 55.41 16.95
C ASP A 3 3.68 54.56 16.52
N SER A 4 4.00 53.61 17.40
CA SER A 4 4.82 52.45 17.08
C SER A 4 3.95 51.46 16.30
N ARG A 5 4.50 50.84 15.25
CA ARG A 5 4.00 49.57 14.73
C ARG A 5 5.14 48.56 14.57
N VAL A 6 5.05 47.57 15.45
CA VAL A 6 5.51 46.17 15.37
C VAL A 6 5.54 45.66 13.91
N GLY A 7 6.53 44.92 13.43
CA GLY A 7 6.96 43.60 13.90
C GLY A 7 6.81 42.65 12.71
N GLY A 8 7.93 42.16 12.17
CA GLY A 8 7.95 41.33 10.96
C GLY A 8 9.23 40.53 10.89
N HIS A 9 9.33 39.51 11.74
CA HIS A 9 10.38 38.50 11.69
C HIS A 9 10.21 37.67 10.42
N HIS A 10 10.99 37.96 9.39
CA HIS A 10 11.29 36.97 8.35
C HIS A 10 12.72 36.51 8.59
N GLY A 11 12.84 35.50 9.46
CA GLY A 11 14.07 34.72 9.57
C GLY A 11 14.37 34.02 8.24
N PRO A 12 15.60 33.52 8.06
CA PRO A 12 15.92 32.69 6.91
C PRO A 12 15.12 31.39 7.01
N ALA A 13 14.10 31.22 6.18
CA ALA A 13 13.65 29.88 5.84
C ALA A 13 14.82 29.27 5.05
N GLY A 14 15.68 28.47 5.67
CA GLY A 14 15.25 27.24 6.32
C GLY A 14 15.25 26.20 5.23
N THR A 15 16.43 25.65 4.98
CA THR A 15 16.63 24.33 4.39
C THR A 15 15.46 23.41 4.73
N THR A 16 14.77 22.91 3.71
CA THR A 16 14.17 21.59 3.79
C THR A 16 14.45 20.96 2.45
N GLY A 17 15.45 20.08 2.46
CA GLY A 17 15.92 19.44 1.26
C GLY A 17 14.76 18.81 0.52
N ALA A 18 14.69 19.10 -0.77
CA ALA A 18 14.42 18.05 -1.73
C ALA A 18 15.61 17.07 -1.73
N GLY A 19 15.91 16.50 -0.56
CA GLY A 19 16.64 15.26 -0.50
C GLY A 19 15.63 14.25 -0.99
N ASP A 20 15.83 13.78 -2.22
CA ASP A 20 15.57 12.40 -2.59
C ASP A 20 14.64 11.68 -1.62
N ALA A 21 13.33 11.92 -1.75
CA ALA A 21 12.35 10.96 -1.25
C ALA A 21 12.45 9.74 -2.17
N PHE A 22 13.56 9.01 -2.06
CA PHE A 22 13.61 7.61 -2.48
C PHE A 22 12.41 6.97 -1.82
N GLY A 23 11.45 6.63 -2.66
CA GLY A 23 10.19 6.05 -2.25
C GLY A 23 10.47 4.91 -1.30
N SER A 24 9.97 5.04 -0.07
CA SER A 24 9.82 3.87 0.77
C SER A 24 8.98 2.89 -0.04
N GLN A 25 9.57 1.74 -0.41
CA GLN A 25 8.81 0.69 -1.05
C GLN A 25 7.62 0.37 -0.17
N PRO A 26 6.41 0.28 -0.73
CA PRO A 26 5.22 0.03 0.07
C PRO A 26 5.40 -1.30 0.82
N ASP A 27 5.09 -1.30 2.10
CA ASP A 27 5.17 -2.47 2.97
C ASP A 27 3.92 -3.35 2.75
N PRO A 28 4.09 -4.61 2.34
CA PRO A 28 2.97 -5.50 2.03
C PRO A 28 2.16 -5.96 3.24
N LEU A 29 2.52 -5.60 4.47
CA LEU A 29 1.78 -5.92 5.68
C LEU A 29 1.01 -4.73 6.23
N THR A 30 1.51 -3.51 6.04
CA THR A 30 0.87 -2.30 6.59
C THR A 30 0.18 -1.45 5.55
N ASP A 31 0.66 -1.45 4.30
CA ASP A 31 0.20 -0.49 3.31
C ASP A 31 -1.03 -0.96 2.54
N GLY A 32 -1.84 0.03 2.16
CA GLY A 32 -3.01 -0.15 1.30
C GLY A 32 -2.58 -0.29 -0.15
N CYS A 33 -1.91 -1.39 -0.51
CA CYS A 33 -1.38 -1.62 -1.85
C CYS A 33 -1.72 -3.02 -2.40
N TRP A 34 -2.66 -3.73 -1.77
CA TRP A 34 -3.16 -5.02 -2.25
C TRP A 34 -4.38 -4.87 -3.14
N TRP A 35 -4.38 -5.61 -4.22
CA TRP A 35 -5.47 -5.67 -5.18
C TRP A 35 -5.88 -7.13 -5.37
N TYR A 36 -7.13 -7.39 -5.69
CA TYR A 36 -7.58 -8.73 -6.10
C TYR A 36 -8.57 -8.66 -7.26
N ARG A 37 -8.74 -9.78 -7.96
CA ARG A 37 -9.85 -9.95 -8.90
C ARG A 37 -10.99 -10.71 -8.25
N ASP A 38 -12.19 -10.16 -8.36
CA ASP A 38 -13.39 -10.85 -7.91
C ASP A 38 -13.84 -11.94 -8.91
N ARG A 39 -15.05 -12.46 -8.70
CA ARG A 39 -15.63 -13.53 -9.53
C ARG A 39 -15.94 -13.06 -10.94
N ASP A 40 -16.25 -11.78 -11.11
CA ASP A 40 -16.54 -11.13 -12.39
C ASP A 40 -15.26 -10.65 -13.09
N LYS A 41 -14.09 -10.95 -12.50
CA LYS A 41 -12.75 -10.57 -12.97
C LYS A 41 -12.45 -9.08 -12.89
N GLU A 42 -13.29 -8.33 -12.18
CA GLU A 42 -13.06 -6.92 -11.91
C GLU A 42 -11.97 -6.73 -10.86
N VAL A 43 -11.18 -5.66 -11.04
CA VAL A 43 -10.05 -5.34 -10.15
C VAL A 43 -10.57 -4.53 -8.97
N GLN A 44 -10.36 -5.06 -7.77
CA GLN A 44 -10.81 -4.48 -6.51
C GLN A 44 -9.60 -4.08 -5.68
N GLY A 45 -9.64 -2.89 -5.07
CA GLY A 45 -8.53 -2.35 -4.28
C GLY A 45 -8.32 -0.84 -4.49
N PRO A 46 -7.21 -0.29 -3.95
CA PRO A 46 -6.22 -0.99 -3.16
C PRO A 46 -6.66 -1.15 -1.70
N TRP A 47 -6.35 -2.28 -1.08
CA TRP A 47 -6.71 -2.63 0.29
C TRP A 47 -5.47 -2.90 1.14
N THR A 48 -5.63 -2.82 2.45
CA THR A 48 -4.58 -3.19 3.42
C THR A 48 -4.48 -4.71 3.54
N ALA A 49 -3.32 -5.21 3.97
CA ALA A 49 -3.13 -6.64 4.25
C ALA A 49 -4.13 -7.16 5.29
N HIS A 50 -4.48 -6.34 6.29
CA HIS A 50 -5.51 -6.67 7.28
C HIS A 50 -6.89 -6.90 6.63
N ARG A 51 -7.32 -6.00 5.73
CA ARG A 51 -8.60 -6.14 5.02
C ARG A 51 -8.60 -7.38 4.12
N MET A 52 -7.47 -7.65 3.46
CA MET A 52 -7.30 -8.87 2.67
C MET A 52 -7.38 -10.14 3.53
N LYS A 53 -6.74 -10.14 4.71
CA LYS A 53 -6.80 -11.24 5.69
C LYS A 53 -8.23 -11.51 6.15
N LEU A 54 -8.98 -10.47 6.50
CA LEU A 54 -10.40 -10.60 6.83
C LEU A 54 -11.19 -11.20 5.67
N GLY A 55 -10.94 -10.75 4.43
CA GLY A 55 -11.55 -11.33 3.24
C GLY A 55 -11.31 -12.84 3.11
N VAL A 56 -10.11 -13.32 3.45
CA VAL A 56 -9.80 -14.76 3.48
C VAL A 56 -10.54 -15.48 4.61
N GLN A 57 -10.52 -14.92 5.83
CA GLN A 57 -11.19 -15.50 7.00
C GLN A 57 -12.70 -15.66 6.78
N HIS A 58 -13.33 -14.69 6.13
CA HIS A 58 -14.76 -14.71 5.78
C HIS A 58 -15.07 -15.44 4.46
N ARG A 59 -14.09 -16.11 3.84
CA ARG A 59 -14.26 -16.85 2.57
C ARG A 59 -14.68 -15.98 1.37
N CYS A 60 -14.51 -14.67 1.45
CA CYS A 60 -14.75 -13.73 0.34
C CYS A 60 -13.57 -13.72 -0.65
N ILE A 61 -12.35 -13.87 -0.13
CA ILE A 61 -11.11 -14.05 -0.90
C ILE A 61 -10.68 -15.49 -0.72
N LEU A 62 -10.53 -16.22 -1.82
CA LEU A 62 -10.15 -17.63 -1.79
C LEU A 62 -8.66 -17.79 -2.07
N ARG A 63 -8.09 -18.94 -1.72
CA ARG A 63 -6.69 -19.27 -2.04
C ARG A 63 -6.37 -19.22 -3.55
N GLU A 64 -7.39 -19.36 -4.38
CA GLU A 64 -7.32 -19.31 -5.85
C GLU A 64 -7.65 -17.91 -6.41
N THR A 65 -7.92 -16.94 -5.54
CA THR A 65 -8.12 -15.55 -5.95
C THR A 65 -6.81 -14.99 -6.49
N ASP A 66 -6.90 -14.33 -7.63
CA ASP A 66 -5.79 -13.61 -8.24
C ASP A 66 -5.58 -12.31 -7.46
N VAL A 67 -4.40 -12.10 -6.91
CA VAL A 67 -4.03 -10.91 -6.15
C VAL A 67 -2.75 -10.28 -6.68
N ALA A 68 -2.60 -8.97 -6.48
CA ALA A 68 -1.41 -8.23 -6.84
C ALA A 68 -1.04 -7.26 -5.71
N PHE A 69 0.25 -6.99 -5.56
CA PHE A 69 0.74 -5.93 -4.70
C PHE A 69 1.36 -4.84 -5.57
N SER A 70 0.82 -3.63 -5.48
CA SER A 70 1.22 -2.49 -6.29
C SER A 70 0.77 -1.17 -5.66
N PRO A 71 1.64 -0.15 -5.58
CA PRO A 71 1.26 1.19 -5.10
C PRO A 71 0.28 1.90 -6.04
N THR A 72 0.21 1.48 -7.29
CA THR A 72 -0.73 1.99 -8.31
C THR A 72 -1.59 0.85 -8.86
N HIS A 73 -2.61 1.19 -9.65
CA HIS A 73 -3.49 0.19 -10.26
C HIS A 73 -2.66 -0.84 -11.07
N PRO A 74 -2.70 -2.13 -10.72
CA PRO A 74 -1.83 -3.14 -11.32
C PRO A 74 -2.24 -3.44 -12.76
N SER A 75 -1.24 -3.75 -13.60
CA SER A 75 -1.51 -4.30 -14.93
C SER A 75 -2.03 -5.73 -14.84
N PRO A 76 -2.76 -6.23 -15.86
CA PRO A 76 -3.37 -7.55 -15.79
C PRO A 76 -2.39 -8.71 -15.59
N SER A 77 -1.13 -8.55 -15.97
CA SER A 77 -0.07 -9.57 -15.85
C SER A 77 0.59 -9.63 -14.46
N ARG A 78 0.30 -8.67 -13.56
CA ARG A 78 0.89 -8.60 -12.22
C ARG A 78 0.14 -9.41 -11.16
N PHE A 79 -0.96 -10.06 -11.55
CA PHE A 79 -1.77 -10.87 -10.66
C PHE A 79 -1.25 -12.30 -10.59
N ALA A 80 -1.22 -12.86 -9.39
CA ALA A 80 -0.88 -14.25 -9.12
C ALA A 80 -1.87 -14.87 -8.12
N LYS A 81 -2.01 -16.19 -8.11
CA LYS A 81 -2.93 -16.87 -7.18
C LYS A 81 -2.45 -16.68 -5.75
N LEU A 82 -3.35 -16.36 -4.82
CA LEU A 82 -3.01 -16.15 -3.41
C LEU A 82 -2.20 -17.32 -2.81
N GLN A 83 -2.51 -18.57 -3.17
CA GLN A 83 -1.76 -19.76 -2.75
C GLN A 83 -0.33 -19.85 -3.31
N GLN A 84 -0.06 -19.29 -4.49
CA GLN A 84 1.30 -19.22 -5.04
C GLN A 84 2.16 -18.23 -4.24
N ILE A 85 1.51 -17.20 -3.69
CA ILE A 85 2.15 -16.15 -2.91
C ILE A 85 2.41 -16.59 -1.46
N TYR A 86 1.45 -17.29 -0.87
CA TYR A 86 1.48 -17.81 0.49
C TYR A 86 1.24 -19.34 0.48
N PRO A 87 2.23 -20.15 0.10
CA PRO A 87 2.07 -21.60 -0.05
C PRO A 87 1.78 -22.31 1.28
N ASN A 88 2.16 -21.72 2.41
CA ASN A 88 1.92 -22.24 3.75
C ASN A 88 0.52 -21.93 4.30
N GLY A 89 -0.33 -21.22 3.55
CA GLY A 89 -1.68 -20.82 3.97
C GLY A 89 -1.71 -19.71 5.04
N ARG A 90 -0.56 -19.15 5.44
CA ARG A 90 -0.47 -18.03 6.39
C ARG A 90 -0.62 -16.70 5.67
N TYR A 91 -1.81 -16.48 5.13
CA TYR A 91 -2.12 -15.32 4.28
C TYR A 91 -1.97 -13.99 5.04
N PHE A 92 -1.12 -13.11 4.52
CA PHE A 92 -0.88 -11.76 5.07
C PHE A 92 -0.36 -11.73 6.51
N GLU A 93 0.21 -12.83 7.01
CA GLU A 93 0.85 -12.89 8.33
C GLU A 93 2.37 -12.65 8.27
N SER A 94 2.95 -12.77 7.08
CA SER A 94 4.37 -12.60 6.82
C SER A 94 4.55 -11.92 5.47
N ARG A 95 5.73 -11.37 5.19
CA ARG A 95 6.02 -10.87 3.85
C ARG A 95 5.91 -12.02 2.83
N PRO A 96 5.26 -11.79 1.68
CA PRO A 96 5.12 -12.79 0.64
C PRO A 96 6.47 -13.11 -0.01
N ALA A 97 6.66 -14.37 -0.42
CA ALA A 97 7.98 -14.90 -0.80
C ALA A 97 8.59 -14.29 -2.08
N TRP A 98 7.80 -13.62 -2.92
CA TRP A 98 8.26 -13.07 -4.21
C TRP A 98 8.43 -11.54 -4.18
N LEU A 99 8.13 -10.88 -3.07
CA LEU A 99 8.46 -9.46 -2.88
C LEU A 99 9.88 -9.36 -2.28
N PRO A 100 10.77 -8.54 -2.88
CA PRO A 100 12.11 -8.30 -2.35
C PRO A 100 12.10 -7.61 -0.99
#